data_AF-A0A7V1M5E4-F1
#
_entry.id   AF-A0A7V1M5E4-F1
#
_cell.length_a   1.000
_cell.length_b   1.000
_cell.length_c   1.000
_cell.angle_alpha   90.00
_cell.angle_beta   90.00
_cell.angle_gamma   90.00
#
_symmetry.space_group_name_H-M   'P 1'
#
loop_
_entity.id
_entity.type
_entity.pdbx_description
1 polymer ?
#
loop_
_entity_poly.entity_id
_entity_poly.type
_entity_poly.pdbx_seq_one_letter_code
_entity_poly.pdbx_strand_id
1 'polypeptide(L)'
;MPLINMISERREQQARLIRNRKRLLTVLLAEVSVLAGIFSFLGVGTMSLQTRLERAQREIKRLQPTLDLIAKTERDTQALMPRLRILTEAQQHTQRWYATINGIARCLPADVWLTGISSSQVQDSEKKGQTTLITLTGSTLTQQQVGEMMLRLNTIPTFEKVDLHFTQQRSYNNFETVDFEVAARMQTPEGEEGKDETGSS
;
A
#
# COMPACT_ATOMS: atom_id res chain seq x y z
N MET A 1 80.50 -86.15 -29.13
CA MET A 1 80.15 -84.84 -28.55
C MET A 1 78.87 -84.35 -29.25
N PRO A 2 77.70 -84.32 -28.58
CA PRO A 2 76.48 -83.84 -29.22
C PRO A 2 76.39 -82.31 -29.14
N LEU A 3 76.09 -81.66 -30.26
CA LEU A 3 75.76 -80.23 -30.31
C LEU A 3 74.40 -80.02 -29.66
N ILE A 4 74.40 -79.44 -28.46
CA ILE A 4 73.21 -78.94 -27.78
C ILE A 4 72.67 -77.76 -28.59
N ASN A 5 71.53 -77.99 -29.24
CA ASN A 5 70.86 -77.00 -30.08
C ASN A 5 70.25 -75.88 -29.21
N MET A 6 71.03 -74.84 -28.95
CA MET A 6 70.62 -73.65 -28.20
C MET A 6 69.72 -72.66 -28.99
N ILE A 7 69.25 -73.03 -30.18
CA ILE A 7 68.42 -72.13 -31.03
C ILE A 7 66.92 -72.28 -30.70
N SER A 8 66.49 -73.45 -30.20
CA SER A 8 65.09 -73.70 -29.81
C SER A 8 64.69 -72.86 -28.59
N GLU A 9 65.55 -72.74 -27.58
CA GLU A 9 65.25 -72.02 -26.34
C GLU A 9 65.05 -70.51 -26.56
N ARG A 10 65.83 -69.90 -27.46
CA ARG A 10 65.67 -68.46 -27.79
C ARG A 10 64.37 -68.15 -28.53
N ARG A 11 63.89 -69.05 -29.40
CA ARG A 11 62.60 -68.87 -30.11
C ARG A 11 61.42 -68.99 -29.16
N GLU A 12 61.50 -69.89 -28.17
CA GLU A 12 60.48 -69.98 -27.13
C GLU A 12 60.45 -68.74 -26.24
N GLN A 13 61.61 -68.21 -25.85
CA GLN A 13 61.68 -66.97 -25.08
C GLN A 13 61.12 -65.77 -25.86
N GLN A 14 61.46 -65.64 -27.15
CA GLN A 14 60.92 -64.59 -28.01
C GLN A 14 59.40 -64.72 -28.21
N ALA A 15 58.89 -65.94 -28.40
CA ALA A 15 57.45 -66.19 -28.53
C ALA A 15 56.66 -65.84 -27.25
N ARG A 16 57.23 -66.08 -26.06
CA ARG A 16 56.65 -65.68 -24.76
C ARG A 16 56.60 -64.16 -24.62
N LEU A 17 57.69 -63.47 -24.98
CA LEU A 17 57.75 -62.00 -24.94
C LEU A 17 56.75 -61.36 -25.91
N ILE A 18 56.60 -61.90 -27.13
CA ILE A 18 55.61 -61.40 -28.11
C ILE A 18 54.18 -61.62 -27.60
N ARG A 19 53.89 -62.77 -26.97
CA ARG A 19 52.57 -63.07 -26.40
C ARG A 19 52.24 -62.14 -25.23
N ASN A 20 53.21 -61.91 -24.34
CA ASN A 20 53.07 -60.98 -23.22
C ASN A 20 52.91 -59.53 -23.72
N ARG A 21 53.67 -59.12 -24.74
CA ARG A 21 53.55 -57.79 -25.35
C ARG A 21 52.20 -57.57 -26.00
N LYS A 22 51.64 -58.56 -26.71
CA LYS A 22 50.28 -58.49 -27.26
C LYS A 22 49.23 -58.38 -26.15
N ARG A 23 49.39 -59.14 -25.06
CA ARG A 23 48.48 -59.06 -23.89
C ARG A 23 48.53 -57.69 -23.21
N LEU A 24 49.72 -57.12 -23.03
CA LEU A 24 49.90 -55.78 -22.48
C LEU A 24 49.26 -54.71 -23.38
N LEU A 25 49.45 -54.80 -24.70
CA LEU A 25 48.83 -53.89 -25.66
C LEU A 25 47.30 -53.97 -25.64
N THR A 26 46.72 -55.18 -25.53
CA THR A 26 45.26 -55.33 -25.43
C THR A 26 44.70 -54.74 -24.13
N VAL A 27 45.41 -54.88 -23.01
CA VAL A 27 44.99 -54.29 -21.72
C VAL A 27 45.06 -52.77 -21.77
N LEU A 28 46.16 -52.21 -22.32
CA LEU A 28 46.34 -50.77 -22.45
C LEU A 28 45.28 -50.16 -23.37
N LEU A 29 44.95 -50.83 -24.49
CA LEU A 29 43.92 -50.36 -25.41
C LEU A 29 42.51 -50.44 -24.79
N ALA A 30 42.24 -51.47 -23.98
CA ALA A 30 41.01 -51.56 -23.21
C ALA A 30 40.91 -50.44 -22.17
N GLU A 31 42.00 -50.13 -21.46
CA GLU A 31 42.05 -49.05 -20.46
C GLU A 31 41.82 -47.67 -21.09
N VAL A 32 42.47 -47.39 -22.23
CA VAL A 32 42.25 -46.15 -22.99
C VAL A 32 40.81 -46.04 -23.48
N SER A 33 40.20 -47.15 -23.94
CA SER A 33 38.80 -47.15 -24.36
C SER A 33 37.84 -46.85 -23.21
N VAL A 34 38.12 -47.37 -22.00
CA VAL A 34 37.30 -47.09 -20.80
C VAL A 34 37.44 -45.61 -20.41
N LEU A 35 38.66 -45.07 -20.40
CA LEU A 35 38.89 -43.66 -20.12
C LEU A 35 38.19 -42.73 -21.12
N ALA A 36 38.27 -43.03 -22.41
CA ALA A 36 37.57 -42.27 -23.45
C ALA A 36 36.04 -42.30 -23.27
N GLY A 37 35.48 -43.46 -22.90
CA GLY A 37 34.06 -43.60 -22.59
C GLY A 37 33.62 -42.73 -21.41
N ILE A 38 34.40 -42.73 -20.32
CA ILE A 38 34.13 -41.92 -19.12
C ILE A 38 34.20 -40.42 -19.45
N PHE A 39 35.23 -39.98 -20.17
CA PHE A 39 35.36 -38.59 -20.59
C PHE A 39 34.20 -38.14 -21.48
N SER A 40 33.78 -38.98 -22.43
CA SER A 40 32.63 -38.69 -23.29
C SER A 40 31.33 -38.58 -22.48
N PHE A 41 31.13 -39.47 -21.51
CA PHE A 41 29.93 -39.46 -20.65
C PHE A 41 29.88 -38.20 -19.78
N LEU A 42 31.00 -37.82 -19.15
CA LEU A 42 31.10 -36.60 -18.36
C LEU A 42 30.90 -35.34 -19.21
N GLY A 43 31.46 -35.30 -20.43
CA GLY A 43 31.31 -34.17 -21.35
C GLY A 43 29.86 -33.95 -21.81
N VAL A 44 29.13 -35.02 -22.09
CA VAL A 44 27.70 -34.92 -22.47
C VAL A 44 26.86 -34.44 -21.28
N GLY A 45 27.17 -34.91 -20.06
CA GLY A 45 26.51 -34.48 -18.84
C GLY A 45 26.65 -32.98 -18.59
N THR A 46 27.87 -32.43 -18.68
CA THR A 46 28.13 -31.00 -18.45
C THR A 46 27.49 -30.11 -19.51
N MET A 47 27.48 -30.53 -20.77
CA MET A 47 26.84 -29.79 -21.86
C MET A 47 25.30 -29.74 -21.70
N SER A 48 24.69 -30.82 -21.23
CA SER A 48 23.25 -30.85 -20.92
C SER A 48 22.87 -29.93 -19.75
N LEU A 49 23.76 -29.78 -18.77
CA LEU A 49 23.57 -28.88 -17.63
C LEU A 49 23.72 -27.40 -18.05
N GLN A 50 24.73 -27.08 -18.87
CA GLN A 50 24.93 -25.72 -19.39
C GLN A 50 23.73 -25.27 -20.24
N THR A 51 23.21 -26.13 -21.11
CA THR A 51 22.02 -25.79 -21.93
C THR A 51 20.76 -25.60 -21.09
N ARG A 52 20.59 -26.32 -19.99
CA ARG A 52 19.49 -26.09 -19.03
C ARG A 52 19.65 -24.75 -18.32
N LEU A 53 20.87 -24.42 -17.90
CA LEU A 53 21.20 -23.15 -17.23
C LEU A 53 20.94 -21.95 -18.16
N GLU A 54 21.35 -22.05 -19.43
CA GLU A 54 21.05 -21.02 -20.43
C GLU A 54 19.56 -20.86 -20.74
N ARG A 55 18.79 -21.95 -20.72
CA ARG A 55 17.33 -21.89 -20.92
C ARG A 55 16.66 -21.19 -19.74
N ALA A 56 17.03 -21.56 -18.51
CA ALA A 56 16.55 -20.90 -17.30
C ALA A 56 16.93 -19.41 -17.26
N GLN A 57 18.18 -19.07 -17.64
CA GLN A 57 18.63 -17.68 -17.73
C GLN A 57 17.84 -16.86 -18.77
N ARG A 58 17.50 -17.47 -19.92
CA ARG A 58 16.68 -16.84 -20.96
C ARG A 58 15.25 -16.62 -20.49
N GLU A 59 14.71 -17.56 -19.73
CA GLU A 59 13.36 -17.45 -19.15
C GLU A 59 13.32 -16.34 -18.11
N ILE A 60 14.30 -16.27 -17.20
CA ILE A 60 14.45 -15.15 -16.25
C ILE A 60 14.55 -13.80 -16.99
N LYS A 61 15.38 -13.70 -18.04
CA LYS A 61 15.49 -12.47 -18.84
C LYS A 61 14.19 -12.09 -19.55
N ARG A 62 13.34 -13.06 -19.92
CA ARG A 62 12.02 -12.79 -20.52
C ARG A 62 11.01 -12.29 -19.50
N LEU A 63 11.07 -12.78 -18.26
CA LEU A 63 10.16 -12.35 -17.20
C LEU A 63 10.57 -11.03 -16.52
N GLN A 64 11.87 -10.69 -16.55
CA GLN A 64 12.39 -9.44 -15.99
C GLN A 64 11.67 -8.16 -16.43
N PRO A 65 11.39 -7.91 -17.73
CA PRO A 65 10.63 -6.71 -18.13
C PRO A 65 9.19 -6.71 -17.61
N THR A 66 8.59 -7.89 -17.37
CA THR A 66 7.24 -7.98 -16.79
C THR A 66 7.27 -7.60 -15.31
N LEU A 67 8.29 -8.06 -14.57
CA LEU A 67 8.50 -7.65 -13.18
C LEU A 67 8.79 -6.15 -13.05
N ASP A 68 9.57 -5.58 -13.96
CA ASP A 68 9.85 -4.13 -13.98
C ASP A 68 8.59 -3.30 -14.28
N LEU A 69 7.72 -3.77 -15.18
CA LEU A 69 6.43 -3.13 -15.45
C LEU A 69 5.49 -3.18 -14.25
N ILE A 70 5.42 -4.31 -13.54
CA ILE A 70 4.64 -4.46 -12.31
C ILE A 70 5.18 -3.52 -11.23
N ALA A 71 6.50 -3.54 -11.00
CA ALA A 71 7.14 -2.69 -10.00
C ALA A 71 6.98 -1.19 -10.30
N LYS A 72 7.00 -0.80 -11.59
CA LYS A 72 6.73 0.58 -12.01
C LYS A 72 5.26 0.96 -11.76
N THR A 73 4.33 0.10 -12.16
CA THR A 73 2.89 0.34 -11.98
C THR A 73 2.52 0.42 -10.50
N GLU A 74 3.13 -0.40 -9.65
CA GLU A 74 2.91 -0.38 -8.20
C GLU A 74 3.49 0.89 -7.54
N ARG A 75 4.64 1.39 -8.00
CA ARG A 75 5.15 2.69 -7.54
C ARG A 75 4.24 3.85 -7.96
N ASP A 76 3.75 3.82 -9.21
CA ASP A 76 2.86 4.85 -9.73
C ASP A 76 1.51 4.84 -8.98
N THR A 77 0.98 3.66 -8.64
CA THR A 77 -0.26 3.55 -7.83
C THR A 77 -0.04 4.02 -6.40
N GLN A 78 1.06 3.63 -5.75
CA GLN A 78 1.42 4.10 -4.40
C GLN A 78 1.62 5.62 -4.35
N ALA A 79 2.17 6.23 -5.41
CA ALA A 79 2.32 7.68 -5.51
C ALA A 79 0.99 8.43 -5.68
N LEU A 80 -0.03 7.77 -6.27
CA LEU A 80 -1.34 8.37 -6.53
C LEU A 80 -2.34 8.16 -5.37
N MET A 81 -2.20 7.08 -4.59
CA MET A 81 -3.02 6.83 -3.39
C MET A 81 -3.12 8.01 -2.41
N PRO A 82 -2.02 8.69 -2.00
CA PRO A 82 -2.14 9.81 -1.07
C PRO A 82 -2.94 10.97 -1.66
N ARG A 83 -2.85 11.21 -2.97
CA ARG A 83 -3.62 12.26 -3.65
C ARG A 83 -5.11 11.92 -3.67
N LEU A 84 -5.47 10.67 -3.93
CA LEU A 84 -6.86 10.21 -3.88
C LEU A 84 -7.42 10.31 -2.46
N ARG A 85 -6.62 9.95 -1.43
CA ARG A 85 -7.04 10.06 -0.03
C ARG A 85 -7.32 11.52 0.35
N ILE A 86 -6.38 12.42 0.06
CA ILE A 86 -6.55 13.86 0.34
C ILE A 86 -7.78 14.42 -0.39
N LEU A 87 -7.99 14.05 -1.65
CA LEU A 87 -9.13 14.53 -2.42
C LEU A 87 -10.46 14.02 -1.84
N THR A 88 -10.51 12.74 -1.46
CA THR A 88 -11.71 12.12 -0.89
C THR A 88 -12.04 12.75 0.47
N GLU A 89 -11.05 12.96 1.32
CA GLU A 89 -11.19 13.64 2.61
C GLU A 89 -11.66 15.09 2.44
N ALA A 90 -11.04 15.83 1.51
CA ALA A 90 -11.44 17.20 1.19
C ALA A 90 -12.87 17.27 0.63
N GLN A 91 -13.26 16.33 -0.22
CA GLN A 91 -14.62 16.26 -0.77
C GLN A 91 -15.65 15.97 0.33
N GLN A 92 -15.38 15.01 1.21
CA GLN A 92 -16.26 14.69 2.35
C GLN A 92 -16.40 15.89 3.30
N HIS A 93 -15.30 16.56 3.61
CA HIS A 93 -15.31 17.76 4.44
C HIS A 93 -16.13 18.88 3.79
N THR A 94 -15.95 19.11 2.49
CA THR A 94 -16.69 20.13 1.73
C THR A 94 -18.19 19.82 1.68
N GLN A 95 -18.55 18.56 1.43
CA GLN A 95 -19.95 18.12 1.41
C GLN A 95 -20.63 18.28 2.77
N ARG A 96 -19.90 17.99 3.86
CA ARG A 96 -20.39 18.20 5.23
C ARG A 96 -20.65 19.67 5.50
N TRP A 97 -19.72 20.57 5.16
CA TRP A 97 -19.93 22.02 5.31
C TRP A 97 -21.12 22.52 4.49
N TYR A 98 -21.29 22.03 3.26
CA TYR A 98 -22.43 22.37 2.43
C TYR A 98 -23.76 21.95 3.08
N ALA A 99 -23.83 20.73 3.63
CA ALA A 99 -25.00 20.25 4.34
C ALA A 99 -25.30 21.09 5.59
N THR A 100 -24.27 21.45 6.38
CA THR A 100 -24.42 22.28 7.58
C THR A 100 -24.94 23.67 7.24
N ILE A 101 -24.33 24.36 6.28
CA ILE A 101 -24.73 25.73 5.89
C ILE A 101 -26.15 25.72 5.29
N ASN A 102 -26.48 24.73 4.45
CA ASN A 102 -27.83 24.58 3.89
C ASN A 102 -28.86 24.26 4.98
N GLY A 103 -28.49 23.46 5.99
CA GLY A 103 -29.32 23.20 7.16
C GLY A 103 -29.62 24.47 7.94
N ILE A 104 -28.58 25.27 8.25
CA ILE A 104 -28.73 26.57 8.91
C ILE A 104 -29.65 27.48 8.09
N ALA A 105 -29.40 27.60 6.78
CA ALA A 105 -30.18 28.45 5.88
C ALA A 105 -31.68 28.10 5.87
N ARG A 106 -32.03 26.82 5.95
CA ARG A 106 -33.42 26.35 5.99
C ARG A 106 -34.11 26.57 7.33
N CYS A 107 -33.33 26.63 8.41
CA CYS A 107 -33.86 26.78 9.76
C CYS A 107 -34.01 28.25 10.19
N LEU A 108 -33.38 29.19 9.48
CA LEU A 108 -33.51 30.62 9.74
C LEU A 108 -34.95 31.12 9.44
N PRO A 109 -35.64 31.75 10.42
CA PRO A 109 -36.90 32.45 10.17
C PRO A 109 -36.71 33.68 9.27
N ALA A 110 -37.78 34.15 8.62
CA ALA A 110 -37.74 35.24 7.65
C ALA A 110 -37.19 36.58 8.20
N ASP A 111 -37.33 36.78 9.51
CA ASP A 111 -37.01 38.01 10.23
C ASP A 111 -35.67 37.93 11.00
N VAL A 112 -34.86 36.92 10.68
CA VAL A 112 -33.53 36.70 11.27
C VAL A 112 -32.47 36.88 10.21
N TRP A 113 -31.52 37.79 10.45
CA TRP A 113 -30.35 37.96 9.59
C TRP A 113 -29.08 37.58 10.33
N LEU A 114 -28.22 36.83 9.66
CA LEU A 114 -26.88 36.50 10.16
C LEU A 114 -25.89 37.58 9.71
N THR A 115 -25.08 38.05 10.65
CA THR A 115 -23.98 38.99 10.40
C THR A 115 -22.63 38.28 10.36
N GLY A 116 -22.52 37.12 10.99
CA GLY A 116 -21.30 36.32 10.99
C GLY A 116 -21.55 34.84 11.28
N ILE A 117 -20.70 34.01 10.69
CA ILE A 117 -20.61 32.59 11.01
C ILE A 117 -19.12 32.31 11.20
N SER A 118 -18.75 31.80 12.38
CA SER A 118 -17.39 31.38 12.67
C SER A 118 -17.35 29.92 13.11
N SER A 119 -16.23 29.26 12.85
CA SER A 119 -15.98 27.89 13.25
C SER A 119 -14.70 27.83 14.06
N SER A 120 -14.75 27.18 15.20
CA SER A 120 -13.59 26.90 16.04
C SER A 120 -13.57 25.42 16.43
N GLN A 121 -12.37 24.87 16.58
CA GLN A 121 -12.20 23.54 17.16
C GLN A 121 -12.00 23.71 18.65
N VAL A 122 -12.88 23.09 19.45
CA VAL A 122 -12.83 23.12 20.90
C VAL A 122 -12.61 21.70 21.39
N GLN A 123 -11.70 21.54 22.36
CA GLN A 123 -11.51 20.26 23.02
C GLN A 123 -12.72 20.01 23.92
N ASP A 124 -13.47 18.96 23.64
CA ASP A 124 -14.63 18.61 24.43
C ASP A 124 -14.16 17.87 25.69
N SER A 125 -14.59 18.32 26.86
CA SER A 125 -14.23 17.66 28.13
C SER A 125 -14.99 16.34 28.30
N GLU A 126 -16.13 16.17 27.62
CA GLU A 126 -17.00 14.99 27.73
C GLU A 126 -16.61 13.88 26.76
N LYS A 127 -16.17 14.23 25.55
CA LYS A 127 -15.65 13.30 24.55
C LYS A 127 -14.17 13.61 24.37
N LYS A 128 -13.27 12.65 24.65
CA LYS A 128 -11.81 12.80 24.45
C LYS A 128 -11.47 13.00 22.96
N GLY A 129 -11.77 14.18 22.42
CA GLY A 129 -11.71 14.50 21.01
C GLY A 129 -11.88 16.00 20.75
N GLN A 130 -11.52 16.41 19.54
CA GLN A 130 -11.77 17.76 19.06
C GLN A 130 -13.18 17.82 18.47
N THR A 131 -14.00 18.73 18.98
CA THR A 131 -15.34 18.97 18.47
C THR A 131 -15.39 20.32 17.77
N THR A 132 -16.07 20.39 16.63
CA THR A 132 -16.25 21.65 15.89
C THR A 132 -17.41 22.43 16.52
N LEU A 133 -17.12 23.62 17.02
CA LEU A 133 -18.09 24.58 17.50
C LEU A 133 -18.34 25.61 16.38
N ILE A 134 -19.59 25.82 16.02
CA ILE A 134 -20.01 26.86 15.08
C ILE A 134 -20.70 27.95 15.86
N THR A 135 -20.19 29.17 15.78
CA THR A 135 -20.81 30.35 16.38
C THR A 135 -21.52 31.15 15.28
N LEU A 136 -22.81 31.37 15.48
CA LEU A 136 -23.66 32.17 14.61
C LEU A 136 -23.96 33.50 15.32
N THR A 137 -23.64 34.61 14.67
CA THR A 137 -23.97 35.95 15.12
C THR A 137 -24.94 36.59 14.15
N GLY A 138 -25.91 37.32 14.68
CA GLY A 138 -26.94 37.95 13.89
C GLY A 138 -27.81 38.90 14.69
N SER A 139 -28.84 39.42 14.03
CA SER A 139 -29.89 40.16 14.72
C SER A 139 -31.27 39.77 14.22
N THR A 140 -32.26 40.05 15.05
CA THR A 140 -33.68 39.75 14.83
C THR A 140 -34.55 40.91 15.28
N LEU A 141 -35.83 40.88 14.92
CA LEU A 141 -36.80 41.87 15.39
C LEU A 141 -37.29 41.54 16.81
N THR A 142 -37.35 40.26 17.18
CA THR A 142 -37.91 39.84 18.48
C THR A 142 -37.13 38.69 19.12
N GLN A 143 -37.09 38.67 20.46
CA GLN A 143 -36.50 37.56 21.22
C GLN A 143 -37.14 36.20 20.91
N GLN A 144 -38.44 36.18 20.58
CA GLN A 144 -39.16 34.96 20.24
C GLN A 144 -38.57 34.26 19.00
N GLN A 145 -38.13 35.04 18.01
CA GLN A 145 -37.51 34.51 16.80
C GLN A 145 -36.15 33.85 17.07
N VAL A 146 -35.39 34.36 18.05
CA VAL A 146 -34.15 33.72 18.50
C VAL A 146 -34.45 32.34 19.10
N GLY A 147 -35.47 32.26 19.96
CA GLY A 147 -35.89 30.99 20.56
C GLY A 147 -36.40 29.97 19.53
N GLU A 148 -37.20 30.42 18.56
CA GLU A 148 -37.67 29.57 17.46
C GLU A 148 -36.51 29.09 16.59
N MET A 149 -35.58 29.97 16.25
CA MET A 149 -34.37 29.60 15.50
C MET A 149 -33.57 28.54 16.26
N MET A 150 -33.33 28.72 17.57
CA MET A 150 -32.62 27.74 18.39
C MET A 150 -33.31 26.38 18.39
N LEU A 151 -34.64 26.36 18.52
CA LEU A 151 -35.42 25.11 18.48
C LEU A 151 -35.28 24.42 17.12
N ARG A 152 -35.38 25.17 16.02
CA ARG A 152 -35.20 24.64 14.66
C ARG A 152 -33.77 24.13 14.43
N LEU A 153 -32.75 24.84 14.90
CA LEU A 153 -31.36 24.40 14.81
C LEU A 153 -31.12 23.10 15.58
N ASN A 154 -31.76 22.91 16.74
CA ASN A 154 -31.66 21.69 17.52
C ASN A 154 -32.35 20.47 16.86
N THR A 155 -33.16 20.68 15.81
CA THR A 155 -33.73 19.59 15.01
C THR A 155 -32.80 19.09 13.90
N ILE A 156 -31.72 19.81 13.59
CA ILE A 156 -30.79 19.43 12.52
C ILE A 156 -29.91 18.29 13.04
N PRO A 157 -29.88 17.11 12.37
CA PRO A 157 -29.13 15.94 12.83
C PRO A 157 -27.60 16.16 12.85
N THR A 158 -27.11 17.20 12.17
CA THR A 158 -25.70 17.58 12.16
C THR A 158 -25.25 18.24 13.47
N PHE A 159 -26.17 18.82 14.24
CA PHE A 159 -25.87 19.46 15.52
C PHE A 159 -26.21 18.53 16.67
N GLU A 160 -25.27 18.39 17.59
CA GLU A 160 -25.47 17.62 18.83
C GLU A 160 -26.13 18.48 19.91
N LYS A 161 -25.70 19.75 20.00
CA LYS A 161 -26.19 20.68 21.00
C LYS A 161 -26.13 22.11 20.48
N VAL A 162 -27.14 22.91 20.83
CA VAL A 162 -27.21 24.33 20.51
C VAL A 162 -27.37 25.12 21.81
N ASP A 163 -26.40 25.98 22.11
CA ASP A 163 -26.34 26.81 23.31
C ASP A 163 -26.42 28.29 22.93
N LEU A 164 -27.12 29.10 23.73
CA LEU A 164 -27.17 30.55 23.56
C LEU A 164 -26.06 31.19 24.38
N HIS A 165 -25.19 31.98 23.75
CA HIS A 165 -24.18 32.74 24.47
C HIS A 165 -24.77 34.03 25.03
N PHE A 166 -25.40 34.85 24.18
CA PHE A 166 -26.08 36.07 24.63
C PHE A 166 -27.19 36.50 23.68
N THR A 167 -28.09 37.31 24.22
CA THR A 167 -29.02 38.16 23.47
C THR A 167 -29.01 39.56 24.05
N GLN A 168 -28.88 40.58 23.21
CA GLN A 168 -28.84 41.97 23.64
C GLN A 168 -29.76 42.82 22.77
N GLN A 169 -30.63 43.59 23.41
CA GLN A 169 -31.46 44.56 22.71
C GLN A 169 -30.61 45.76 22.29
N ARG A 170 -30.73 46.15 21.02
CA ARG A 170 -30.02 47.27 20.41
C ARG A 170 -31.02 48.10 19.62
N SER A 171 -31.00 49.41 19.81
CA SER A 171 -31.76 50.33 18.95
C SER A 171 -30.86 50.75 17.80
N TYR A 172 -31.26 50.44 16.57
CA TYR A 172 -30.56 50.86 15.36
C TYR A 172 -31.48 51.73 14.50
N ASN A 173 -31.10 52.99 14.29
CA ASN A 173 -31.84 53.94 13.44
C ASN A 173 -33.35 54.00 13.73
N ASN A 174 -33.71 54.06 15.02
CA ASN A 174 -35.09 54.12 15.53
C ASN A 174 -35.89 52.80 15.45
N PHE A 175 -35.25 51.68 15.10
CA PHE A 175 -35.80 50.32 15.20
C PHE A 175 -35.18 49.58 16.39
N GLU A 176 -36.00 48.90 17.18
CA GLU A 176 -35.52 47.97 18.20
C GLU A 176 -35.22 46.63 17.55
N THR A 177 -33.98 46.17 17.69
CA THR A 177 -33.53 44.85 17.24
C THR A 177 -32.91 44.10 18.41
N VAL A 178 -32.83 42.79 18.29
CA VAL A 178 -32.17 41.91 19.25
C VAL A 178 -30.99 41.26 18.55
N ASP A 179 -29.79 41.61 18.99
CA ASP A 179 -28.56 40.94 18.57
C ASP A 179 -28.40 39.64 19.37
N PHE A 180 -27.94 38.59 18.71
CA PHE A 180 -27.74 37.29 19.34
C PHE A 180 -26.41 36.65 18.92
N GLU A 181 -25.91 35.81 19.80
CA GLU A 181 -24.84 34.86 19.52
C GLU A 181 -25.27 33.47 20.00
N VAL A 182 -25.32 32.53 19.06
CA VAL A 182 -25.68 31.13 19.30
C VAL A 182 -24.51 30.25 18.89
N ALA A 183 -24.16 29.29 19.74
CA ALA A 183 -23.12 28.31 19.45
C ALA A 183 -23.73 26.92 19.28
N ALA A 184 -23.43 26.29 18.15
CA ALA A 184 -23.87 24.95 17.81
C ALA A 184 -22.67 24.00 17.77
N ARG A 185 -22.72 22.95 18.58
CA ARG A 185 -21.73 21.87 18.59
C ARG A 185 -22.08 20.88 17.49
N MET A 186 -21.18 20.69 16.53
CA MET A 186 -21.38 19.69 15.48
C MET A 186 -21.12 18.29 16.03
N GLN A 187 -21.93 17.32 15.58
CA GLN A 187 -21.64 15.92 15.83
C GLN A 187 -20.35 15.56 15.09
N THR A 188 -19.29 15.27 15.84
CA THR A 188 -18.07 14.68 15.28
C THR A 188 -18.43 13.29 14.77
N PRO A 189 -18.19 12.95 13.49
CA PRO A 189 -18.32 11.56 13.07
C PRO A 189 -17.40 10.75 13.98
N GLU A 190 -17.92 9.69 14.58
CA GLU A 190 -17.09 8.60 15.10
C GLU A 190 -16.29 8.09 13.91
N GLY A 191 -15.14 8.69 13.67
CA GLY A 191 -14.14 8.13 12.79
C GLY A 191 -13.77 6.81 13.43
N GLU A 192 -13.98 5.73 12.68
CA GLU A 192 -13.29 4.47 12.91
C GLU A 192 -11.88 4.82 13.37
N GLU A 193 -11.58 4.50 14.64
CA GLU A 193 -10.22 4.43 15.12
C GLU A 193 -9.44 3.74 14.00
N GLY A 194 -8.41 4.41 13.50
CA GLY A 194 -7.42 3.76 12.69
C GLY A 194 -7.04 2.50 13.45
N LYS A 195 -7.53 1.36 12.97
CA LYS A 195 -6.90 0.07 13.16
C LYS A 195 -5.51 0.26 12.59
N ASP A 196 -4.62 0.78 13.42
CA ASP A 196 -3.20 0.53 13.33
C ASP A 196 -3.05 -0.97 13.58
N GLU A 197 -3.41 -1.76 12.57
CA GLU A 197 -2.89 -3.10 12.36
C GLU A 197 -1.41 -2.96 11.98
N THR A 198 -0.62 -2.51 12.94
CA THR A 198 0.80 -2.87 13.06
C THR A 198 0.95 -3.62 14.37
N GLY A 199 0.35 -4.81 14.39
CA GLY A 199 0.59 -5.85 15.36
C GLY A 199 0.62 -7.19 14.65
N SER A 200 1.79 -7.59 14.12
CA SER A 200 2.21 -9.00 14.10
C SER A 200 3.67 -9.15 13.69
N SER A 201 4.44 -9.62 14.67
CA SER A 201 5.62 -10.49 14.56
C SER A 201 6.95 -9.88 14.12
#